data_AF-A0A7W0S2S9-F1
#
_entry.id   AF-A0A7W0S2S9-F1
#
_cell.length_a   1.000
_cell.length_b   1.000
_cell.length_c   1.000
_cell.angle_alpha   90.00
_cell.angle_beta   90.00
_cell.angle_gamma   90.00
#
_symmetry.space_group_name_H-M   'P 1'
#
loop_
_entity.id
_entity.type
_entity.pdbx_description
1 polymer ?
#
loop_
_entity_poly.entity_id
_entity_poly.type
_entity_poly.pdbx_seq_one_letter_code
_entity_poly.pdbx_strand_id
1 'polypeptide(L)'
;MKKIISYALVVFSAFSLGAQTIQAQKTRELRVITGTYNDTATIEPTLARIKSLKLPNGFSIAKFAEIENPRMLAVAPDGTVYVSQRTPGTLTMLKDTNGDGAADVQKVVAEKKQLHGVYI
;
A
#
# COMPACT_ATOMS: atom_id res chain seq x y z
N MET A 1 33.48 -26.92 61.62
CA MET A 1 32.60 -28.12 61.48
C MET A 1 31.21 -27.79 62.02
N LYS A 2 30.19 -28.56 61.62
CA LYS A 2 28.77 -28.50 62.07
C LYS A 2 27.95 -27.26 61.61
N LYS A 3 26.63 -27.49 61.53
CA LYS A 3 25.51 -26.60 61.09
C LYS A 3 24.81 -26.05 62.37
N ILE A 4 23.72 -25.27 62.39
CA ILE A 4 22.72 -24.77 61.43
C ILE A 4 22.49 -23.24 61.73
N ILE A 5 21.41 -22.48 61.51
CA ILE A 5 19.99 -22.66 61.07
C ILE A 5 19.64 -21.52 60.07
N SER A 6 18.61 -21.71 59.23
CA SER A 6 18.10 -20.69 58.29
C SER A 6 17.33 -19.55 58.96
N TYR A 7 17.35 -18.36 58.34
CA TYR A 7 16.21 -17.44 58.33
C TYR A 7 15.97 -16.96 56.89
N ALA A 8 14.72 -16.99 56.44
CA ALA A 8 14.32 -16.48 55.13
C ALA A 8 13.70 -15.09 55.29
N LEU A 9 14.11 -14.14 54.44
CA LEU A 9 13.45 -12.85 54.29
C LEU A 9 13.09 -12.63 52.81
N VAL A 10 12.09 -13.36 52.33
CA VAL A 10 11.50 -13.08 51.02
C VAL A 10 10.67 -11.80 51.15
N VAL A 11 11.23 -10.68 50.68
CA VAL A 11 10.51 -9.41 50.61
C VAL A 11 9.46 -9.52 49.50
N PHE A 12 8.26 -9.96 49.86
CA PHE A 12 7.08 -9.86 49.00
C PHE A 12 6.69 -8.38 48.88
N SER A 13 7.27 -7.70 47.90
CA SER A 13 6.78 -6.38 47.49
C SER A 13 5.36 -6.53 46.93
N ALA A 14 4.38 -6.05 47.70
CA ALA A 14 2.98 -6.13 47.35
C ALA A 14 2.67 -5.24 46.14
N PHE A 15 2.88 -5.77 44.95
CA PHE A 15 2.50 -5.13 43.69
C PHE A 15 0.98 -5.22 43.55
N SER A 16 0.28 -4.22 44.10
CA SER A 16 -1.19 -4.14 44.04
C SER A 16 -1.66 -4.28 42.60
N LEU A 17 -2.45 -5.31 42.33
CA LEU A 17 -3.18 -5.45 41.07
C LEU A 17 -4.25 -4.36 40.99
N GLY A 18 -3.82 -3.17 40.55
CA GLY A 18 -4.72 -2.14 40.06
C GLY A 18 -5.45 -2.72 38.85
N ALA A 19 -6.69 -3.17 39.06
CA ALA A 19 -7.52 -3.72 38.01
C ALA A 19 -7.77 -2.64 36.95
N GLN A 20 -7.02 -2.69 35.86
CA GLN A 20 -7.24 -1.81 34.72
C GLN A 20 -8.64 -2.11 34.19
N THR A 21 -9.56 -1.18 34.40
CA THR A 21 -10.87 -1.22 33.77
C THR A 21 -10.66 -1.16 32.26
N ILE A 22 -10.88 -2.28 31.58
CA ILE A 22 -10.91 -2.31 30.11
C ILE A 22 -12.08 -1.41 29.70
N GLN A 23 -11.78 -0.16 29.37
CA GLN A 23 -12.77 0.83 28.98
C GLN A 23 -13.40 0.34 27.68
N ALA A 24 -14.62 -0.20 27.79
CA ALA A 24 -15.32 -0.85 26.70
C ALA A 24 -15.31 0.06 25.46
N GLN A 25 -14.59 -0.39 24.43
CA GLN A 25 -14.25 0.44 23.27
C GLN A 25 -15.56 0.80 22.56
N LYS A 26 -15.97 2.08 22.65
CA LYS A 26 -17.31 2.52 22.25
C LYS A 26 -17.62 2.11 20.81
N THR A 27 -18.42 1.06 20.67
CA THR A 27 -18.87 0.53 19.38
C THR A 27 -19.53 1.67 18.61
N ARG A 28 -18.95 2.05 17.48
CA ARG A 28 -19.55 3.05 16.60
C ARG A 28 -20.81 2.45 16.00
N GLU A 29 -21.94 3.14 16.13
CA GLU A 29 -23.19 2.74 15.49
C GLU A 29 -22.95 2.59 13.98
N LEU A 30 -23.20 1.38 13.46
CA LEU A 30 -23.07 1.10 12.03
C LEU A 30 -24.25 1.73 11.28
N ARG A 31 -24.07 2.98 10.86
CA ARG A 31 -25.01 3.64 9.94
C ARG A 31 -24.96 2.96 8.58
N VAL A 32 -26.00 2.19 8.26
CA VAL A 32 -26.23 1.67 6.91
C VAL A 32 -26.60 2.84 6.02
N ILE A 33 -25.68 3.22 5.12
CA ILE A 33 -25.90 4.25 4.11
C ILE A 33 -26.16 3.53 2.79
N THR A 34 -27.41 3.52 2.34
CA THR A 34 -27.76 3.03 1.00
C THR A 34 -27.32 4.06 -0.04
N GLY A 35 -26.41 3.66 -0.92
CA GLY A 35 -25.92 4.50 -2.03
C GLY A 35 -25.91 3.71 -3.34
N THR A 36 -26.18 4.39 -4.46
CA THR A 36 -26.09 3.80 -5.81
C THR A 36 -24.66 3.85 -6.32
N TYR A 37 -24.00 2.68 -6.37
CA TYR A 37 -22.73 2.53 -7.09
C TYR A 37 -23.02 2.19 -8.56
N ASN A 38 -22.83 3.16 -9.44
CA ASN A 38 -22.90 2.95 -10.88
C ASN A 38 -21.54 2.41 -11.37
N ASP A 39 -21.41 1.08 -11.45
CA ASP A 39 -20.21 0.47 -11.99
C ASP A 39 -20.15 0.69 -13.52
N THR A 40 -19.30 1.61 -13.96
CA THR A 40 -19.08 1.84 -15.39
C THR A 40 -18.23 0.70 -15.95
N ALA A 41 -18.82 -0.11 -16.83
CA ALA A 41 -18.16 -1.25 -17.45
C ALA A 41 -16.76 -0.88 -17.99
N THR A 42 -15.74 -1.68 -17.63
CA THR A 42 -14.34 -1.44 -17.99
C THR A 42 -14.18 -1.31 -19.50
N ILE A 43 -13.66 -0.15 -19.95
CA ILE A 43 -13.43 0.13 -21.37
C ILE A 43 -11.97 -0.13 -21.70
N GLU A 44 -11.68 -1.24 -22.38
CA GLU A 44 -10.32 -1.62 -22.81
C GLU A 44 -9.57 -0.45 -23.50
N PRO A 45 -8.33 -0.14 -23.09
CA PRO A 45 -7.53 0.98 -23.61
C PRO A 45 -6.90 0.65 -24.97
N THR A 46 -7.72 0.32 -25.97
CA THR A 46 -7.26 -0.05 -27.31
C THR A 46 -6.50 1.10 -27.98
N LEU A 47 -5.57 0.77 -28.90
CA LEU A 47 -4.79 1.78 -29.65
C LEU A 47 -5.69 2.80 -30.38
N ALA A 48 -6.87 2.39 -30.84
CA ALA A 48 -7.85 3.29 -31.45
C ALA A 48 -8.44 4.29 -30.43
N ARG A 49 -8.71 3.85 -29.19
CA ARG A 49 -9.20 4.73 -28.11
C ARG A 49 -8.10 5.68 -27.64
N ILE A 50 -6.87 5.20 -27.46
CA ILE A 50 -5.70 6.04 -27.13
C ILE A 50 -5.51 7.13 -28.19
N LYS A 51 -5.57 6.78 -29.48
CA LYS A 51 -5.49 7.74 -30.61
C LYS A 51 -6.68 8.69 -30.73
N SER A 52 -7.80 8.43 -30.04
CA SER A 52 -8.98 9.32 -30.04
C SER A 52 -8.95 10.38 -28.92
N LEU A 53 -7.95 10.33 -28.02
CA LEU A 53 -7.76 11.32 -26.97
C LEU A 53 -7.34 12.66 -27.56
N LYS A 54 -7.99 13.75 -27.11
CA LYS A 54 -7.63 15.12 -27.50
C LYS A 54 -6.48 15.61 -26.64
N LEU A 55 -5.37 15.99 -27.27
CA LEU A 55 -4.19 16.55 -26.61
C LEU A 55 -3.97 18.02 -27.04
N PRO A 56 -3.26 18.83 -26.24
CA PRO A 56 -2.79 20.14 -26.69
C PRO A 56 -1.75 20.01 -27.82
N ASN A 57 -1.57 21.07 -28.61
CA ASN A 57 -0.56 21.10 -29.66
C ASN A 57 0.84 20.82 -29.10
N GLY A 58 1.59 19.94 -29.76
CA GLY A 58 2.95 19.53 -29.35
C GLY A 58 3.00 18.34 -28.38
N PHE A 59 1.85 17.84 -27.88
CA PHE A 59 1.80 16.66 -27.02
C PHE A 59 1.48 15.38 -27.81
N SER A 60 2.03 14.25 -27.35
CA SER A 60 1.73 12.90 -27.83
C SER A 60 1.34 12.00 -26.65
N ILE A 61 0.76 10.83 -26.94
CA ILE A 61 0.47 9.80 -25.93
C ILE A 61 0.68 8.39 -26.50
N ALA A 62 1.26 7.52 -25.67
CA ALA A 62 1.52 6.12 -25.96
C ALA A 62 1.25 5.27 -24.70
N LYS A 63 1.27 3.94 -24.82
CA LYS A 63 1.18 3.03 -23.66
C LYS A 63 2.58 2.72 -23.14
N PHE A 64 2.92 3.25 -21.96
CA PHE A 64 4.20 3.01 -21.30
C PHE A 64 4.35 1.57 -20.78
N ALA A 65 3.31 1.03 -20.11
CA ALA A 65 3.28 -0.32 -19.56
C ALA A 65 1.84 -0.84 -19.40
N GLU A 66 1.68 -2.13 -19.12
CA GLU A 66 0.40 -2.77 -18.78
C GLU A 66 0.45 -3.26 -17.31
N ILE A 67 -0.44 -2.76 -16.45
CA ILE A 67 -0.41 -3.01 -15.00
C ILE A 67 -1.80 -3.32 -14.47
N GLU A 68 -1.93 -4.37 -13.64
CA GLU A 68 -3.17 -4.68 -12.93
C GLU A 68 -3.38 -3.74 -11.72
N ASN A 69 -4.57 -3.16 -11.58
CA ASN A 69 -4.98 -2.34 -10.42
C ASN A 69 -4.00 -1.20 -9.99
N PRO A 70 -3.39 -0.43 -10.92
CA PRO A 70 -2.48 0.67 -10.56
C PRO A 70 -3.21 1.74 -9.74
N ARG A 71 -2.51 2.33 -8.76
CA ARG A 71 -3.08 3.31 -7.81
C ARG A 71 -2.35 4.64 -7.81
N MET A 72 -1.05 4.62 -7.53
CA MET A 72 -0.21 5.82 -7.48
C MET A 72 1.13 5.57 -8.17
N LEU A 73 1.70 6.65 -8.69
CA LEU A 73 2.98 6.67 -9.39
C LEU A 73 3.96 7.55 -8.62
N ALA A 74 5.23 7.18 -8.61
CA ALA A 74 6.35 8.03 -8.21
C ALA A 74 7.48 7.89 -9.23
N VAL A 75 8.09 8.99 -9.67
CA VAL A 75 9.10 9.01 -10.73
C VAL A 75 10.43 9.49 -10.16
N ALA A 76 11.45 8.63 -10.19
CA ALA A 76 12.75 8.89 -9.61
C ALA A 76 13.56 9.89 -10.46
N PRO A 77 14.62 10.52 -9.90
CA PRO A 77 15.49 11.44 -10.65
C PRO A 77 16.18 10.82 -11.87
N ASP A 78 16.27 9.49 -11.95
CA ASP A 78 16.81 8.74 -13.09
C ASP A 78 15.74 8.28 -14.10
N GLY A 79 14.47 8.71 -13.93
CA GLY A 79 13.33 8.30 -14.75
C GLY A 79 12.69 6.97 -14.39
N THR A 80 13.15 6.25 -13.36
CA THR A 80 12.50 5.00 -12.90
C THR A 80 11.11 5.29 -12.33
N VAL A 81 10.08 4.58 -12.81
CA VAL A 81 8.68 4.79 -12.37
C VAL A 81 8.26 3.67 -11.43
N TYR A 82 7.84 4.01 -10.21
CA TYR A 82 7.28 3.06 -9.24
C TYR A 82 5.76 3.15 -9.20
N VAL A 83 5.09 2.01 -9.36
CA VAL A 83 3.63 1.88 -9.41
C VAL A 83 3.14 1.09 -8.20
N SER A 84 2.26 1.68 -7.39
CA SER A 84 1.59 0.94 -6.32
C SER A 84 0.32 0.23 -6.84
N GLN A 85 0.12 -1.03 -6.44
CA GLN A 85 -1.05 -1.84 -6.79
C GLN A 85 -1.73 -2.32 -5.49
N ARG A 86 -3.00 -1.97 -5.27
CA ARG A 86 -3.68 -2.27 -3.97
C ARG A 86 -3.98 -3.74 -3.78
N THR A 87 -4.40 -4.37 -4.88
CA THR A 87 -4.44 -5.82 -5.10
C THR A 87 -3.56 -6.03 -6.34
N PRO A 88 -2.56 -6.92 -6.34
CA PRO A 88 -2.22 -7.90 -5.29
C PRO A 88 -1.58 -7.31 -4.01
N GLY A 89 -1.14 -6.04 -4.03
CA GLY A 89 -0.40 -5.43 -2.91
C GLY A 89 1.09 -5.21 -3.21
N THR A 90 1.45 -5.10 -4.48
CA THR A 90 2.82 -4.99 -4.99
C THR A 90 3.21 -3.53 -5.27
N LEU A 91 4.49 -3.22 -5.06
CA LEU A 91 5.16 -2.07 -5.66
C LEU A 91 5.96 -2.56 -6.86
N THR A 92 5.58 -2.11 -8.05
CA THR A 92 6.20 -2.50 -9.32
C THR A 92 7.05 -1.35 -9.86
N MET A 93 8.35 -1.62 -10.03
CA MET A 93 9.29 -0.75 -10.71
C MET A 93 9.18 -0.96 -12.23
N LEU A 94 9.13 0.14 -12.96
CA LEU A 94 9.15 0.23 -14.42
C LEU A 94 10.34 1.07 -14.87
N LYS A 95 11.00 0.66 -15.96
CA LYS A 95 12.13 1.38 -16.53
C LYS A 95 12.12 1.29 -18.05
N ASP A 96 12.11 2.44 -18.71
CA ASP A 96 12.59 2.61 -20.08
C ASP A 96 14.13 2.64 -20.02
N THR A 97 14.78 1.81 -20.84
CA THR A 97 16.24 1.70 -20.96
C THR A 97 16.76 2.09 -22.35
N ASN A 98 15.86 2.30 -23.32
CA ASN A 98 16.20 2.50 -24.73
C ASN A 98 15.85 3.92 -25.24
N GLY A 99 14.87 4.59 -24.62
CA GLY A 99 14.43 5.96 -24.90
C GLY A 99 13.19 6.10 -25.79
N ASP A 100 12.50 5.01 -26.14
CA ASP A 100 11.31 5.03 -27.01
C ASP A 100 10.00 5.43 -26.30
N GLY A 101 9.99 5.52 -24.97
CA GLY A 101 8.80 5.84 -24.18
C GLY A 101 7.94 4.64 -23.80
N ALA A 102 8.48 3.42 -23.85
CA ALA A 102 7.91 2.20 -23.27
C ALA A 102 8.83 1.62 -22.17
N ALA A 103 8.25 0.83 -21.25
CA ALA A 103 9.01 0.19 -20.19
C ALA A 103 9.59 -1.16 -20.67
N ASP A 104 10.90 -1.20 -20.92
CA ASP A 104 11.65 -2.44 -21.19
C ASP A 104 11.65 -3.39 -19.97
N VAL A 105 11.70 -2.83 -18.75
CA VAL A 105 11.79 -3.58 -17.50
C VAL A 105 10.55 -3.35 -16.65
N GLN A 106 9.92 -4.44 -16.23
CA GLN A 106 8.81 -4.46 -15.26
C GLN A 106 9.12 -5.47 -14.15
N LYS A 107 9.23 -5.00 -12.90
CA LYS A 107 9.67 -5.84 -11.77
C LYS A 107 8.98 -5.45 -10.45
N VAL A 108 8.40 -6.43 -9.75
CA VAL A 108 7.98 -6.25 -8.35
C VAL A 108 9.23 -6.07 -7.47
N VAL A 109 9.25 -4.99 -6.69
CA VAL A 109 10.40 -4.61 -5.83
C VAL A 109 10.05 -4.56 -4.34
N ALA A 110 8.76 -4.50 -3.99
CA ALA A 110 8.29 -4.64 -2.62
C ALA A 110 6.86 -5.17 -2.58
N GLU A 111 6.47 -5.80 -1.47
CA GLU A 111 5.11 -6.29 -1.23
C GLU A 111 4.59 -5.80 0.11
N LYS A 112 3.32 -5.38 0.14
CA LYS A 112 2.60 -5.00 1.36
C LYS A 112 1.10 -5.14 1.13
N LYS A 113 0.42 -5.92 1.98
CA LYS A 113 -1.05 -5.97 1.99
C LYS A 113 -1.64 -4.55 2.11
N GLN A 114 -2.60 -4.25 1.24
CA GLN A 114 -3.21 -2.93 1.11
C GLN A 114 -2.17 -1.81 0.89
N LEU A 115 -1.20 -2.02 -0.01
CA LEU A 115 -0.39 -0.93 -0.55
C LEU A 115 -1.31 0.11 -1.22
N HIS A 116 -1.00 1.39 -1.09
CA HIS A 116 -1.79 2.45 -1.74
C HIS A 116 -0.91 3.66 -2.07
N GLY A 117 -0.31 4.27 -1.05
CA GLY A 117 0.70 5.31 -1.24
C GLY A 117 2.03 4.76 -1.74
N VAL A 118 2.67 5.53 -2.62
CA VAL A 118 4.12 5.51 -2.89
C VAL A 118 4.59 6.97 -2.94
N TYR A 119 5.79 7.21 -2.44
CA TYR A 119 6.56 8.45 -2.53
C TYR A 119 8.05 8.07 -2.47
N ILE A 120 8.93 8.87 -3.07
CA ILE A 120 10.38 8.68 -3.15
C ILE A 120 11.10 10.03 -3.03
#